data_AF-A0A3D9HTM7-F1
#
_entry.id   AF-A0A3D9HTM7-F1
#
_cell.length_a   1.000
_cell.length_b   1.000
_cell.length_c   1.000
_cell.angle_alpha   90.00
_cell.angle_beta   90.00
_cell.angle_gamma   90.00
#
_symmetry.space_group_name_H-M   'P 1'
#
loop_
_entity.id
_entity.type
_entity.pdbx_description
1 polymer ?
#
loop_
_entity_poly.entity_id
_entity_poly.type
_entity_poly.pdbx_seq_one_letter_code
_entity_poly.pdbx_strand_id
1 'polypeptide(L)'
;MLIGVYGLTDKRPVIYALMKLLQATGDVALFSNNRHYRRLLGPGESQGHMANMMIAVSDASPDEIFEEVGYTADDFDHVIFDLQDTIPDNLSLAIYVKSYESGDDEQAFLEVLGTYHTIKLTYDSKRDKGAINVNPVSLVWKSVEQIEAYRILRPIPSKTLNQGLASLMAPVLKITTKNAYTLLTRRWGK
;
A
#
# COMPACT_ATOMS: atom_id res chain seq x y z
N MET A 1 -9.59 9.85 1.99
CA MET A 1 -9.46 9.06 0.74
C MET A 1 -9.24 7.59 1.09
N LEU A 2 -10.05 6.67 0.56
CA LEU A 2 -9.93 5.24 0.86
C LEU A 2 -9.27 4.49 -0.31
N ILE A 3 -8.19 3.76 -0.03
CA ILE A 3 -7.43 2.98 -1.02
C ILE A 3 -7.47 1.51 -0.63
N GLY A 4 -7.97 0.67 -1.53
CA GLY A 4 -7.91 -0.79 -1.39
C GLY A 4 -6.70 -1.34 -2.14
N VAL A 5 -5.87 -2.14 -1.48
CA VAL A 5 -4.74 -2.82 -2.10
C VAL A 5 -4.96 -4.33 -1.98
N TYR A 6 -5.37 -4.95 -3.07
CA TYR A 6 -5.64 -6.39 -3.15
C TYR A 6 -4.51 -7.14 -3.85
N GLY A 7 -4.34 -8.42 -3.53
CA GLY A 7 -3.39 -9.33 -4.18
C GLY A 7 -2.86 -10.37 -3.20
N LEU A 8 -2.66 -11.58 -3.70
CA LEU A 8 -2.20 -12.73 -2.90
C LEU A 8 -0.67 -12.78 -2.73
N THR A 9 0.04 -11.90 -3.40
CA THR A 9 1.51 -11.78 -3.29
C THR A 9 1.92 -10.80 -2.21
N ASP A 10 3.23 -10.67 -1.99
CA ASP A 10 3.75 -9.71 -1.02
C ASP A 10 3.55 -8.26 -1.50
N LYS A 11 2.57 -7.60 -0.89
CA LYS A 11 2.15 -6.23 -1.22
C LYS A 11 2.99 -5.16 -0.53
N ARG A 12 3.89 -5.53 0.40
CA ARG A 12 4.66 -4.57 1.22
C ARG A 12 5.44 -3.54 0.40
N PRO A 13 6.11 -3.87 -0.72
CA PRO A 13 6.77 -2.85 -1.54
C PRO A 13 5.82 -1.77 -2.07
N VAL A 14 4.59 -2.16 -2.41
CA VAL A 14 3.58 -1.23 -2.91
C VAL A 14 3.00 -0.41 -1.77
N ILE A 15 2.59 -1.07 -0.67
CA ILE A 15 2.00 -0.40 0.49
C ILE A 15 2.99 0.57 1.13
N TYR A 16 4.25 0.18 1.32
CA TYR A 16 5.27 1.10 1.87
C TYR A 16 5.55 2.30 0.95
N ALA A 17 5.49 2.12 -0.37
CA ALA A 17 5.60 3.23 -1.30
C ALA A 17 4.38 4.16 -1.22
N LEU A 18 3.17 3.62 -1.08
CA LEU A 18 1.95 4.40 -0.86
C LEU A 18 2.02 5.17 0.45
N MET A 19 2.30 4.51 1.57
CA MET A 19 2.48 5.14 2.87
C MET A 19 3.46 6.31 2.77
N LYS A 20 4.59 6.11 2.08
CA LYS A 20 5.62 7.15 1.94
C LYS A 20 5.13 8.38 1.18
N LEU A 21 4.34 8.18 0.13
CA LEU A 21 3.75 9.26 -0.63
C LEU A 21 2.69 10.01 0.21
N LEU A 22 1.78 9.25 0.81
CA LEU A 22 0.61 9.76 1.51
C LEU A 22 0.97 10.44 2.84
N GLN A 23 1.98 9.95 3.55
CA GLN A 23 2.46 10.56 4.79
C GLN A 23 2.85 12.03 4.62
N ALA A 24 3.31 12.40 3.42
CA ALA A 24 3.71 13.77 3.10
C ALA A 24 2.55 14.67 2.65
N THR A 25 1.35 14.11 2.48
CA THR A 25 0.15 14.82 2.02
C THR A 25 -0.98 14.86 3.03
N GLY A 26 -0.85 14.17 4.18
CA GLY A 26 -1.86 14.18 5.23
C GLY A 26 -1.65 13.08 6.28
N ASP A 27 -2.62 12.93 7.17
CA ASP A 27 -2.69 11.86 8.15
C ASP A 27 -3.14 10.55 7.50
N VAL A 28 -2.46 9.45 7.84
CA VAL A 28 -2.64 8.16 7.15
C VAL A 28 -3.02 7.06 8.13
N ALA A 29 -3.97 6.22 7.75
CA ALA A 29 -4.22 4.93 8.41
C ALA A 29 -3.86 3.76 7.48
N LEU A 30 -3.23 2.72 8.02
CA LEU A 30 -3.04 1.41 7.38
C LEU A 30 -3.78 0.35 8.20
N PHE A 31 -4.71 -0.34 7.57
CA PHE A 31 -5.44 -1.47 8.14
C PHE A 31 -5.13 -2.74 7.36
N SER A 32 -4.79 -3.80 8.07
CA SER A 32 -4.37 -5.07 7.46
C SER A 32 -4.52 -6.23 8.43
N ASN A 33 -4.75 -7.45 7.92
CA ASN A 33 -4.57 -8.68 8.71
C ASN A 33 -3.15 -9.28 8.58
N ASN A 34 -2.27 -8.66 7.77
CA ASN A 34 -0.92 -9.15 7.56
C ASN A 34 -0.02 -8.80 8.76
N ARG A 35 0.33 -9.83 9.54
CA ARG A 35 1.17 -9.73 10.74
C ARG A 35 2.55 -9.14 10.50
N HIS A 36 3.05 -9.08 9.26
CA HIS A 36 4.31 -8.40 8.96
C HIS A 36 4.30 -6.93 9.34
N TYR A 37 3.17 -6.23 9.21
CA TYR A 37 3.09 -4.79 9.54
C TYR A 37 3.27 -4.49 11.03
N ARG A 38 3.11 -5.48 11.93
CA ARG A 38 3.44 -5.31 13.36
C ARG A 38 4.91 -4.94 13.58
N ARG A 39 5.79 -5.24 12.62
CA ARG A 39 7.21 -4.85 12.69
C ARG A 39 7.41 -3.34 12.61
N LEU A 40 6.43 -2.60 12.08
CA LEU A 40 6.43 -1.13 12.09
C LEU A 40 6.04 -0.55 13.45
N LEU A 41 5.48 -1.36 14.34
CA LEU A 41 5.00 -0.99 15.67
C LEU A 41 5.97 -1.41 16.78
N GLY A 42 5.67 -1.02 18.02
CA GLY A 42 6.37 -1.48 19.21
C GLY A 42 6.29 -3.00 19.41
N PRO A 43 7.22 -3.60 20.18
CA PRO A 43 7.21 -5.04 20.42
C PRO A 43 5.88 -5.53 21.02
N GLY A 44 5.22 -6.47 20.33
CA GLY A 44 3.97 -7.08 20.78
C GLY A 44 2.71 -6.29 20.45
N GLU A 45 2.84 -5.09 19.85
CA GLU A 45 1.70 -4.25 19.49
C GLU A 45 1.01 -4.76 18.21
N SER A 46 -0.32 -4.78 18.23
CA SER A 46 -1.16 -4.98 17.05
C SER A 46 -1.70 -3.67 16.49
N GLN A 47 -1.69 -2.59 17.26
CA GLN A 47 -2.10 -1.26 16.84
C GLN A 47 -1.19 -0.20 17.43
N GLY A 48 -0.97 0.89 16.71
CA GLY A 48 -0.14 1.99 17.18
C GLY A 48 0.22 2.97 16.06
N HIS A 49 1.15 3.86 16.36
CA HIS A 49 1.55 4.91 15.41
C HIS A 49 3.01 4.74 14.98
N MET A 50 3.25 4.96 13.69
CA MET A 50 4.58 5.18 13.13
C MET A 50 4.62 6.58 12.50
N ALA A 51 5.29 7.52 13.16
CA ALA A 51 5.19 8.95 12.84
C ALA A 51 3.72 9.44 12.85
N ASN A 52 3.23 10.07 11.80
CA ASN A 52 1.83 10.51 11.64
C ASN A 52 0.96 9.46 10.92
N MET A 53 1.25 8.17 11.12
CA MET A 53 0.49 7.09 10.50
C MET A 53 -0.02 6.14 11.58
N MET A 54 -1.33 5.97 11.63
CA MET A 54 -1.98 4.91 12.38
C MET A 54 -1.80 3.60 11.64
N ILE A 55 -1.39 2.55 12.33
CA ILE A 55 -1.30 1.20 11.77
C ILE A 55 -2.05 0.28 12.72
N ALA A 56 -3.03 -0.46 12.19
CA ALA A 56 -3.71 -1.52 12.93
C ALA A 56 -3.64 -2.83 12.15
N VAL A 57 -3.22 -3.87 12.87
CA VAL A 57 -3.09 -5.24 12.39
C VAL A 57 -4.08 -6.14 13.12
N SER A 58 -5.26 -6.30 12.52
CA SER A 58 -6.40 -7.03 13.07
C SER A 58 -7.03 -7.93 12.02
N ASP A 59 -7.74 -8.95 12.49
CA ASP A 59 -8.58 -9.82 11.69
C ASP A 59 -9.99 -9.23 11.48
N ALA A 60 -10.28 -8.06 12.08
CA ALA A 60 -11.53 -7.33 11.86
C ALA A 60 -11.70 -6.91 10.39
N SER A 61 -12.96 -6.93 9.94
CA SER A 61 -13.30 -6.45 8.60
C SER A 61 -13.11 -4.94 8.47
N PRO A 62 -13.03 -4.39 7.25
CA PRO A 62 -12.96 -2.94 7.01
C PRO A 62 -14.07 -2.13 7.68
N ASP A 63 -15.24 -2.72 7.92
CA ASP A 63 -16.38 -2.05 8.54
C ASP A 63 -16.26 -2.04 10.09
N GLU A 64 -15.64 -3.06 10.66
CA GLU A 64 -15.46 -3.22 12.12
C GLU A 64 -14.19 -2.55 12.64
N ILE A 65 -13.16 -2.41 11.80
CA ILE A 65 -11.82 -1.98 12.25
C ILE A 65 -11.85 -0.60 12.92
N PHE A 66 -12.70 0.31 12.44
CA PHE A 66 -12.83 1.66 13.00
C PHE A 66 -13.37 1.65 14.43
N GLU A 67 -14.33 0.77 14.73
CA GLU A 67 -14.83 0.56 16.08
C GLU A 67 -13.74 -0.03 16.99
N GLU A 68 -12.97 -1.00 16.48
CA GLU A 68 -11.87 -1.63 17.23
C GLU A 68 -10.77 -0.63 17.59
N VAL A 69 -10.38 0.21 16.64
CA VAL A 69 -9.28 1.18 16.86
C VAL A 69 -9.74 2.45 17.58
N GLY A 70 -11.05 2.69 17.69
CA GLY A 70 -11.62 3.88 18.32
C GLY A 70 -11.45 5.16 17.49
N TYR A 71 -11.45 5.03 16.17
CA TYR A 71 -11.36 6.15 15.21
C TYR A 71 -12.47 6.04 14.17
N THR A 72 -12.66 7.08 13.39
CA THR A 72 -13.51 7.11 12.21
C THR A 72 -12.69 7.35 10.95
N ALA A 73 -13.27 7.09 9.78
CA ALA A 73 -12.58 7.36 8.51
C ALA A 73 -12.26 8.87 8.32
N ASP A 74 -13.06 9.76 8.93
CA ASP A 74 -12.90 11.21 8.83
C ASP A 74 -11.72 11.75 9.66
N ASP A 75 -11.16 10.94 10.56
CA ASP A 75 -9.95 11.29 11.32
C ASP A 75 -8.67 11.19 10.49
N PHE A 76 -8.76 10.68 9.24
CA PHE A 76 -7.61 10.47 8.37
C PHE A 76 -7.83 11.07 6.98
N ASP A 77 -6.84 11.79 6.46
CA ASP A 77 -6.83 12.23 5.05
C ASP A 77 -6.79 11.02 4.10
N HIS A 78 -6.09 9.96 4.50
CA HIS A 78 -5.80 8.80 3.70
C HIS A 78 -5.94 7.49 4.49
N VAL A 79 -6.70 6.53 3.99
CA VAL A 79 -6.81 5.19 4.58
C VAL A 79 -6.40 4.16 3.53
N ILE A 80 -5.47 3.28 3.88
CA ILE A 80 -5.03 2.14 3.09
C ILE A 80 -5.58 0.87 3.74
N PHE A 81 -6.39 0.12 2.99
CA PHE A 81 -6.80 -1.24 3.34
C PHE A 81 -5.95 -2.25 2.57
N ASP A 82 -5.18 -3.07 3.26
CA ASP A 82 -4.59 -4.29 2.70
C ASP A 82 -5.71 -5.35 2.63
N LEU A 83 -6.31 -5.48 1.44
CA LEU A 83 -7.50 -6.31 1.23
C LEU A 83 -7.13 -7.80 1.12
N GLN A 84 -7.95 -8.64 1.74
CA GLN A 84 -8.01 -10.09 1.49
C GLN A 84 -9.40 -10.50 1.03
N ASP A 85 -10.39 -10.45 1.94
CA ASP A 85 -11.67 -11.13 1.73
C ASP A 85 -12.88 -10.18 1.75
N THR A 86 -12.67 -8.93 2.19
CA THR A 86 -13.73 -7.93 2.30
C THR A 86 -13.30 -6.63 1.66
N ILE A 87 -14.21 -6.03 0.90
CA ILE A 87 -14.00 -4.77 0.20
C ILE A 87 -14.82 -3.71 0.95
N PRO A 88 -14.18 -2.64 1.48
CA PRO A 88 -14.94 -1.56 2.08
C PRO A 88 -15.77 -0.82 1.04
N ASP A 89 -16.90 -0.29 1.48
CA ASP A 89 -17.71 0.59 0.65
C ASP A 89 -16.92 1.86 0.28
N ASN A 90 -17.20 2.40 -0.92
CA ASN A 90 -16.71 3.71 -1.37
C ASN A 90 -15.17 3.85 -1.51
N LEU A 91 -14.48 2.79 -1.94
CA LEU A 91 -13.07 2.92 -2.34
C LEU A 91 -12.88 4.01 -3.40
N SER A 92 -12.00 4.97 -3.10
CA SER A 92 -11.61 6.02 -4.05
C SER A 92 -10.62 5.50 -5.09
N LEU A 93 -9.87 4.46 -4.74
CA LEU A 93 -8.87 3.83 -5.59
C LEU A 93 -8.71 2.35 -5.20
N ALA A 94 -8.74 1.45 -6.18
CA ALA A 94 -8.36 0.06 -6.00
C ALA A 94 -7.06 -0.25 -6.76
N ILE A 95 -6.14 -0.92 -6.10
CA ILE A 95 -4.86 -1.37 -6.65
C ILE A 95 -4.81 -2.89 -6.54
N TYR A 96 -4.61 -3.55 -7.68
CA TYR A 96 -4.37 -4.98 -7.74
C TYR A 96 -2.86 -5.25 -7.89
N VAL A 97 -2.26 -5.88 -6.88
CA VAL A 97 -0.86 -6.33 -6.90
C VAL A 97 -0.82 -7.75 -7.46
N LYS A 98 -0.75 -7.83 -8.79
CA LYS A 98 -0.71 -9.08 -9.55
C LYS A 98 0.62 -9.81 -9.39
N SER A 99 0.53 -11.12 -9.22
CA SER A 99 1.68 -12.02 -9.30
C SER A 99 1.64 -12.93 -10.54
N TYR A 100 2.10 -14.17 -10.41
CA TYR A 100 2.34 -15.08 -11.53
C TYR A 100 1.06 -15.39 -12.32
N GLU A 101 0.17 -16.17 -11.72
CA GLU A 101 -1.13 -16.56 -12.28
C GLU A 101 -2.20 -16.38 -11.21
N SER A 102 -3.35 -15.86 -11.63
CA SER A 102 -4.51 -15.67 -10.77
C SER A 102 -5.41 -16.88 -10.81
N GLY A 103 -5.77 -17.42 -9.65
CA GLY A 103 -6.77 -18.48 -9.52
C GLY A 103 -8.21 -17.97 -9.66
N ASP A 104 -9.17 -18.89 -9.66
CA ASP A 104 -10.60 -18.57 -9.81
C ASP A 104 -11.11 -17.66 -8.69
N ASP A 105 -10.69 -17.89 -7.45
CA ASP A 105 -11.07 -17.05 -6.29
C ASP A 105 -10.56 -15.61 -6.44
N GLU A 106 -9.33 -15.46 -6.97
CA GLU A 106 -8.74 -14.14 -7.21
C GLU A 106 -9.49 -13.41 -8.33
N GLN A 107 -9.90 -14.11 -9.38
CA GLN A 107 -10.71 -13.55 -10.45
C GLN A 107 -12.10 -13.14 -9.94
N ALA A 108 -12.77 -13.99 -9.16
CA ALA A 108 -14.06 -13.67 -8.56
C ALA A 108 -13.97 -12.43 -7.66
N PHE A 109 -12.91 -12.31 -6.85
CA PHE A 109 -12.69 -11.12 -6.03
C PHE A 109 -12.48 -9.87 -6.89
N LEU A 110 -11.68 -9.96 -7.95
CA LEU A 110 -11.42 -8.84 -8.86
C LEU A 110 -12.68 -8.39 -9.61
N GLU A 111 -13.58 -9.32 -9.97
CA GLU A 111 -14.88 -9.00 -10.56
C GLU A 111 -15.73 -8.16 -9.60
N VAL A 112 -15.77 -8.52 -8.32
CA VAL A 112 -16.48 -7.76 -7.28
C VAL A 112 -15.80 -6.41 -7.00
N LEU A 113 -14.47 -6.38 -6.99
CA LEU A 113 -13.68 -5.14 -6.82
C LEU A 113 -13.91 -4.13 -7.95
N GLY A 114 -14.26 -4.61 -9.15
CA GLY A 114 -14.63 -3.77 -10.28
C GLY A 114 -13.45 -3.07 -10.93
N THR A 115 -13.38 -1.74 -10.81
CA THR A 115 -12.32 -0.95 -11.48
C THR A 115 -11.08 -0.85 -10.60
N TYR A 116 -9.94 -1.35 -11.10
CA TYR A 116 -8.67 -1.33 -10.38
C TYR A 116 -7.48 -1.01 -11.30
N HIS A 117 -6.37 -0.60 -10.68
CA HIS A 117 -5.08 -0.43 -11.35
C HIS A 117 -4.13 -1.57 -11.03
N THR A 118 -3.54 -2.18 -12.06
CA THR A 118 -2.64 -3.33 -11.89
C THR A 118 -1.20 -2.89 -11.66
N ILE A 119 -0.61 -3.41 -10.58
CA ILE A 119 0.84 -3.43 -10.36
C ILE A 119 1.28 -4.89 -10.43
N LYS A 120 2.10 -5.22 -11.43
CA LYS A 120 2.60 -6.59 -11.59
C LYS A 120 4.00 -6.71 -11.02
N LEU A 121 4.20 -7.60 -10.05
CA LEU A 121 5.53 -8.06 -9.68
C LEU A 121 5.95 -9.11 -10.72
N THR A 122 6.89 -8.77 -11.59
CA THR A 122 7.25 -9.58 -12.77
C THR A 122 8.17 -10.75 -12.41
N TYR A 123 7.73 -11.62 -11.50
CA TYR A 123 8.44 -12.87 -11.14
C TYR A 123 8.59 -13.80 -12.34
N ASP A 124 7.63 -13.77 -13.26
CA ASP A 124 7.61 -14.51 -14.53
C ASP A 124 8.45 -13.84 -15.63
N SER A 125 9.06 -12.68 -15.36
CA SER A 125 9.74 -11.83 -16.34
C SER A 125 8.86 -11.32 -17.50
N LYS A 126 7.53 -11.54 -17.46
CA LYS A 126 6.60 -11.08 -18.49
C LYS A 126 5.96 -9.77 -18.06
N ARG A 127 5.74 -8.88 -19.02
CA ARG A 127 5.11 -7.58 -18.77
C ARG A 127 3.66 -7.60 -19.21
N ASP A 128 2.80 -6.98 -18.40
CA ASP A 128 1.39 -6.79 -18.73
C ASP A 128 1.18 -5.37 -19.25
N LYS A 129 0.43 -5.24 -20.35
CA LYS A 129 0.10 -3.95 -20.95
C LYS A 129 -0.80 -3.16 -20.00
N GLY A 130 -0.50 -1.88 -19.80
CA GLY A 130 -1.26 -1.00 -18.89
C GLY A 130 -0.94 -1.19 -17.39
N ALA A 131 -0.15 -2.20 -17.02
CA ALA A 131 0.27 -2.41 -15.64
C ALA A 131 1.56 -1.67 -15.29
N ILE A 132 1.72 -1.33 -14.01
CA ILE A 132 3.01 -0.92 -13.45
C ILE A 132 3.83 -2.19 -13.23
N ASN A 133 4.80 -2.43 -14.12
CA ASN A 133 5.59 -3.66 -14.13
C ASN A 133 6.86 -3.50 -13.26
N VAL A 134 6.87 -4.13 -12.09
CA VAL A 134 7.92 -4.00 -11.08
C VAL A 134 8.80 -5.24 -11.08
N ASN A 135 10.10 -5.06 -11.33
CA ASN A 135 11.06 -6.14 -11.23
C ASN A 135 11.31 -6.49 -9.75
N PRO A 136 11.12 -7.75 -9.32
CA PRO A 136 11.27 -8.16 -7.92
C PRO A 136 12.74 -8.39 -7.53
N VAL A 137 13.59 -7.38 -7.69
CA VAL A 137 15.02 -7.45 -7.38
C VAL A 137 15.28 -7.45 -5.87
N SER A 138 16.39 -8.06 -5.44
CA SER A 138 16.77 -8.18 -4.01
C SER A 138 16.80 -6.85 -3.25
N LEU A 139 17.16 -5.75 -3.93
CA LEU A 139 17.19 -4.42 -3.34
C LEU A 139 15.80 -3.93 -2.89
N VAL A 140 14.73 -4.32 -3.58
CA VAL A 140 13.35 -3.97 -3.19
C VAL A 140 13.02 -4.60 -1.84
N TRP A 141 13.27 -5.90 -1.71
CA TRP A 141 13.03 -6.66 -0.48
C TRP A 141 13.93 -6.22 0.66
N LYS A 142 15.21 -5.95 0.37
CA LYS A 142 16.12 -5.34 1.35
C LYS A 142 15.59 -4.01 1.87
N SER A 143 14.99 -3.19 1.00
CA SER A 143 14.39 -1.92 1.44
C SER A 143 13.16 -2.13 2.31
N VAL A 144 12.32 -3.13 2.02
CA VAL A 144 11.18 -3.52 2.87
C VAL A 144 11.68 -3.89 4.27
N GLU A 145 12.69 -4.75 4.37
CA GLU A 145 13.24 -5.14 5.67
C GLU A 145 13.88 -3.98 6.42
N GLN A 146 14.56 -3.07 5.71
CA GLN A 146 15.11 -1.86 6.33
C GLN A 146 14.03 -0.91 6.86
N ILE A 147 12.90 -0.80 6.16
CA ILE A 147 11.77 -0.01 6.64
C ILE A 147 11.24 -0.59 7.94
N GLU A 148 11.07 -1.91 8.00
CA GLU A 148 10.62 -2.63 9.20
C GLU A 148 11.61 -2.50 10.35
N ALA A 149 12.90 -2.75 10.10
CA ALA A 149 13.93 -2.73 11.13
C ALA A 149 14.18 -1.34 11.73
N TYR A 150 14.09 -0.28 10.92
CA TYR A 150 14.35 1.09 11.36
C TYR A 150 13.09 1.92 11.62
N ARG A 151 11.90 1.39 11.30
CA ARG A 151 10.61 2.09 11.37
C ARG A 151 10.62 3.46 10.69
N ILE A 152 11.29 3.53 9.53
CA ILE A 152 11.44 4.75 8.73
C ILE A 152 11.11 4.43 7.27
N LEU A 153 10.19 5.18 6.67
CA LEU A 153 9.79 5.03 5.27
C LEU A 153 10.89 5.49 4.30
N ARG A 154 11.72 4.52 3.90
CA ARG A 154 12.74 4.68 2.85
C ARG A 154 12.12 4.56 1.46
N PRO A 155 12.69 5.25 0.45
CA PRO A 155 12.29 5.04 -0.93
C PRO A 155 12.46 3.58 -1.35
N ILE A 156 11.41 2.98 -1.94
CA ILE A 156 11.52 1.68 -2.58
C ILE A 156 12.39 1.83 -3.84
N PRO A 157 13.47 1.04 -4.02
CA PRO A 157 14.41 1.19 -5.11
C PRO A 157 13.88 0.59 -6.43
N SER A 158 12.70 1.04 -6.85
CA SER A 158 12.08 0.68 -8.12
C SER A 158 11.61 1.95 -8.84
N LYS A 159 12.34 2.34 -9.90
CA LYS A 159 11.98 3.50 -10.72
C LYS A 159 10.59 3.32 -11.33
N THR A 160 10.30 2.14 -11.85
CA THR A 160 9.00 1.85 -12.48
C THR A 160 7.85 1.95 -11.49
N LEU A 161 8.01 1.41 -10.27
CA LEU A 161 7.00 1.56 -9.22
C LEU A 161 6.78 3.02 -8.87
N ASN A 162 7.86 3.77 -8.61
CA ASN A 162 7.77 5.16 -8.21
C ASN A 162 7.17 6.06 -9.30
N GLN A 163 7.53 5.85 -10.57
CA GLN A 163 6.95 6.59 -11.69
C GLN A 163 5.47 6.23 -11.91
N GLY A 164 5.15 4.94 -11.83
CA GLY A 164 3.78 4.45 -11.98
C GLY A 164 2.86 4.99 -10.89
N LEU A 165 3.26 4.84 -9.62
CA LEU A 165 2.50 5.38 -8.49
C LEU A 165 2.41 6.90 -8.53
N ALA A 166 3.48 7.61 -8.91
CA ALA A 166 3.41 9.06 -9.06
C ALA A 166 2.38 9.50 -10.10
N SER A 167 2.33 8.83 -11.25
CA SER A 167 1.35 9.13 -12.31
C SER A 167 -0.08 8.76 -11.89
N LEU A 168 -0.24 7.65 -11.17
CA LEU A 168 -1.53 7.18 -10.67
C LEU A 168 -2.11 8.12 -9.60
N MET A 169 -1.28 8.50 -8.63
CA MET A 169 -1.73 9.20 -7.42
C MET A 169 -1.77 10.72 -7.57
N ALA A 170 -0.96 11.30 -8.45
CA ALA A 170 -0.87 12.75 -8.60
C ALA A 170 -2.21 13.45 -8.90
N PRO A 171 -3.07 12.94 -9.82
CA PRO A 171 -4.39 13.53 -10.05
C PRO A 171 -5.28 13.47 -8.81
N VAL A 172 -5.25 12.35 -8.09
CA VAL A 172 -6.08 12.12 -6.90
C VAL A 172 -5.66 13.02 -5.74
N LEU A 173 -4.35 13.19 -5.56
CA LEU A 173 -3.75 14.06 -4.54
C LEU A 173 -3.71 15.54 -4.96
N LYS A 174 -4.17 15.88 -6.16
CA LYS A 174 -4.14 17.25 -6.72
C LYS A 174 -2.73 17.88 -6.69
N ILE A 175 -1.70 17.08 -6.94
CA ILE A 175 -0.30 17.51 -7.07
C ILE A 175 0.25 17.18 -8.45
N THR A 176 1.43 17.70 -8.79
CA THR A 176 2.09 17.31 -10.04
C THR A 176 2.72 15.93 -9.92
N THR A 177 2.78 15.16 -11.02
CA THR A 177 3.50 13.88 -11.08
C THR A 177 4.96 14.02 -10.64
N LYS A 178 5.60 15.16 -10.96
CA LYS A 178 6.96 15.47 -10.52
C LYS A 178 7.05 15.54 -8.99
N ASN A 179 6.12 16.26 -8.34
CA ASN A 179 6.10 16.37 -6.89
C ASN A 179 5.82 15.02 -6.23
N ALA A 180 4.85 14.24 -6.74
CA ALA A 180 4.58 12.89 -6.24
C ALA A 180 5.81 11.99 -6.34
N TYR A 181 6.50 12.01 -7.48
CA TYR A 181 7.74 11.26 -7.67
C TYR A 181 8.86 11.71 -6.72
N THR A 182 8.99 13.02 -6.48
CA THR A 182 9.94 13.57 -5.50
C THR A 182 9.63 13.06 -4.10
N LEU A 183 8.37 13.04 -3.66
CA LEU A 183 7.99 12.51 -2.34
C LEU A 183 8.33 11.02 -2.19
N LEU A 184 8.01 10.21 -3.19
CA LEU A 184 8.35 8.79 -3.24
C LEU A 184 9.86 8.53 -3.18
N THR A 185 10.66 9.39 -3.78
CA THR A 185 12.13 9.21 -3.89
C THR A 185 12.94 9.99 -2.85
N ARG A 186 12.29 10.85 -2.06
CA ARG A 186 12.95 11.66 -1.03
C ARG A 186 13.60 10.77 0.03
N ARG A 187 14.91 10.93 0.20
CA ARG A 187 15.64 10.35 1.32
C ARG A 187 15.49 11.29 2.51
N TRP A 188 15.13 10.72 3.66
CA TRP A 188 15.25 11.42 4.92
C TRP A 188 16.75 11.63 5.19
N GLY A 189 17.13 12.84 5.63
CA GLY A 189 18.53 13.19 5.89
C GLY A 189 19.19 12.20 6.86
N LYS A 190 20.50 12.00 6.70
CA LYS A 190 21.31 11.15 7.58
C LYS A 190 21.23 11.61 9.03
#